data_AF-A0A9D4LQB7-F1
#
_entry.id   AF-A0A9D4LQB7-F1
#
_cell.length_a   1.000
_cell.length_b   1.000
_cell.length_c   1.000
_cell.angle_alpha   90.00
_cell.angle_beta   90.00
_cell.angle_gamma   90.00
#
_symmetry.space_group_name_H-M   'P 1'
#
loop_
_entity.id
_entity.type
_entity.pdbx_description
1 polymer ?
#
loop_
_entity_poly.entity_id
_entity_poly.type
_entity_poly.pdbx_seq_one_letter_code
_entity_poly.pdbx_strand_id
1 'polypeptide(L)'
;MWTPEHWNVLRETVRTNNDVEGWHRRMNSRAGRSDLGLYVIVPFLRAEAQTVSLQVLLVSENLLTATLRKRYKDVHDRLLYAWDAYELRTGKKARRYVRRRCIIGRAVN
;
A
#
# COMPACT_ATOMS: atom_id res chain seq x y z
N MET A 1 -12.89 -14.36 13.00
CA MET A 1 -13.56 -13.03 12.89
C MET A 1 -12.46 -11.98 12.79
N TRP A 2 -12.47 -11.11 11.77
CA TRP A 2 -11.41 -10.11 11.58
C TRP A 2 -11.57 -8.95 12.56
N THR A 3 -10.51 -8.65 13.33
CA THR A 3 -10.47 -7.50 14.26
C THR A 3 -10.19 -6.19 13.50
N PRO A 4 -10.45 -5.00 14.08
CA PRO A 4 -10.16 -3.71 13.44
C PRO A 4 -8.69 -3.56 12.98
N GLU A 5 -7.75 -4.26 13.60
CA GLU A 5 -6.35 -4.31 13.20
C GLU A 5 -6.17 -4.89 11.78
N HIS A 6 -7.04 -5.80 11.35
CA HIS A 6 -6.99 -6.39 10.01
C HIS A 6 -7.50 -5.44 8.92
N TRP A 7 -8.21 -4.37 9.30
CA TRP A 7 -8.79 -3.38 8.39
C TRP A 7 -7.97 -2.08 8.38
N ASN A 8 -7.00 -1.99 9.29
CA ASN A 8 -6.17 -0.83 9.49
C ASN A 8 -4.77 -1.08 8.93
N VAL A 9 -4.34 -0.26 7.98
CA VAL A 9 -3.00 -0.30 7.39
C VAL A 9 -2.07 0.75 8.05
N LEU A 10 -2.38 1.16 9.28
CA LEU A 10 -1.57 2.11 10.05
C LEU A 10 -0.24 1.44 10.44
N ARG A 11 0.86 2.16 10.21
CA ARG A 11 2.24 1.71 10.45
C ARG A 11 2.73 0.60 9.51
N GLU A 12 1.92 0.17 8.55
CA GLU A 12 2.33 -0.77 7.52
C GLU A 12 3.08 -0.08 6.38
N THR A 13 4.08 -0.78 5.84
CA THR A 13 4.84 -0.30 4.68
C THR A 13 4.05 -0.45 3.36
N VAL A 14 3.12 -1.41 3.34
CA VAL A 14 2.29 -1.74 2.18
C VAL A 14 1.19 -0.69 2.02
N ARG A 15 1.04 -0.15 0.81
CA ARG A 15 -0.04 0.77 0.47
C ARG A 15 -0.99 0.08 -0.49
N THR A 16 -2.03 -0.53 0.08
CA THR A 16 -3.08 -1.24 -0.67
C THR A 16 -3.63 -0.43 -1.85
N ASN A 17 -3.82 0.89 -1.70
CA ASN A 17 -4.24 1.74 -2.81
C ASN A 17 -3.23 1.77 -3.98
N ASN A 18 -1.93 1.85 -3.68
CA ASN A 18 -0.91 1.87 -4.73
C ASN A 18 -0.85 0.53 -5.47
N ASP A 19 -1.06 -0.59 -4.76
CA ASP A 19 -1.07 -1.91 -5.36
C ASP A 19 -2.28 -2.08 -6.28
N VAL A 20 -3.46 -1.62 -5.85
CA VAL A 20 -4.68 -1.60 -6.68
C VAL A 20 -4.50 -0.69 -7.89
N GLU A 21 -4.04 0.55 -7.71
CA GLU A 21 -3.76 1.45 -8.83
C GLU A 21 -2.70 0.88 -9.79
N GLY A 22 -1.68 0.22 -9.26
CA GLY A 22 -0.64 -0.46 -10.03
C GLY A 22 -1.24 -1.60 -10.87
N TRP A 23 -2.11 -2.41 -10.27
CA TRP A 23 -2.86 -3.45 -10.97
C TRP A 23 -3.75 -2.87 -12.08
N HIS A 24 -4.48 -1.77 -11.82
CA HIS A 24 -5.28 -1.06 -12.83
C HIS A 24 -4.41 -0.59 -14.00
N ARG A 25 -3.25 0.02 -13.71
CA ARG A 25 -2.30 0.46 -14.75
C ARG A 25 -1.78 -0.69 -15.59
N ARG A 26 -1.45 -1.84 -14.98
CA ARG A 26 -1.04 -3.05 -15.72
C ARG A 26 -2.13 -3.55 -16.66
N MET A 27 -3.39 -3.61 -16.19
CA MET A 27 -4.50 -4.05 -17.03
C MET A 27 -4.75 -3.10 -18.20
N ASN A 28 -4.81 -1.79 -17.95
CA ASN A 28 -4.97 -0.79 -19.02
C ASN A 28 -3.84 -0.88 -20.04
N SER A 29 -2.60 -1.11 -19.58
CA SER A 29 -1.45 -1.31 -20.47
C SER A 29 -1.57 -2.57 -21.31
N ARG A 30 -2.02 -3.70 -20.72
CA ARG A 30 -2.24 -4.95 -21.47
C ARG A 30 -3.38 -4.82 -22.49
N ALA A 31 -4.41 -4.06 -22.17
CA ALA A 31 -5.54 -3.81 -23.06
C ALA A 31 -5.28 -2.67 -24.07
N GLY A 32 -4.18 -1.94 -23.95
CA GLY A 32 -3.81 -0.84 -24.84
C GLY A 32 -4.68 0.42 -24.73
N ARG A 33 -5.61 0.48 -23.77
CA ARG A 33 -6.52 1.61 -23.56
C ARG A 33 -6.97 1.70 -22.11
N SER A 34 -7.40 2.90 -21.71
CA SER A 34 -8.15 3.11 -20.48
C SER A 34 -9.65 2.85 -20.67
N ASP A 35 -10.37 2.74 -19.55
CA ASP A 35 -11.83 2.58 -19.50
C ASP A 35 -12.33 1.30 -20.20
N LEU A 36 -11.93 0.17 -19.62
CA LEU A 36 -12.28 -1.15 -20.13
C LEU A 36 -13.70 -1.53 -19.71
N GLY A 37 -14.60 -1.66 -20.68
CA GLY A 37 -15.91 -2.24 -20.45
C GLY A 37 -15.80 -3.67 -19.92
N LEU A 38 -16.81 -4.12 -19.17
CA LEU A 38 -16.80 -5.40 -18.45
C LEU A 38 -16.42 -6.60 -19.36
N TYR A 39 -17.00 -6.70 -20.55
CA TYR A 39 -16.70 -7.82 -21.46
C TYR A 39 -15.26 -7.81 -21.99
N VAL A 40 -14.63 -6.63 -22.07
CA VAL A 40 -13.24 -6.47 -22.50
C VAL A 40 -12.29 -6.87 -21.37
N ILE A 41 -12.64 -6.57 -20.10
CA ILE A 41 -11.75 -6.85 -18.96
C ILE A 41 -11.77 -8.33 -18.54
N VAL A 42 -12.89 -9.05 -18.73
CA VAL A 42 -13.07 -10.45 -18.27
C VAL A 42 -11.94 -11.41 -18.67
N PRO A 43 -11.46 -11.43 -19.93
CA PRO A 43 -10.33 -12.30 -20.30
C PRO A 43 -9.04 -11.96 -19.55
N PHE A 44 -8.76 -10.67 -19.31
CA PHE A 44 -7.59 -10.23 -18.55
C PHE A 44 -7.71 -10.61 -17.07
N LEU A 45 -8.91 -10.50 -16.49
CA LEU A 45 -9.17 -10.95 -15.11
C LEU A 45 -8.94 -12.45 -14.97
N ARG A 46 -9.41 -13.25 -15.95
CA ARG A 46 -9.20 -14.70 -15.95
C ARG A 46 -7.71 -15.06 -16.01
N ALA A 47 -6.95 -14.39 -16.87
CA ALA A 47 -5.50 -14.60 -16.97
C ALA A 47 -4.76 -14.21 -15.69
N GLU A 48 -5.13 -13.09 -15.05
CA GLU A 48 -4.53 -12.69 -13.77
C GLU A 48 -4.88 -13.69 -12.66
N ALA A 49 -6.13 -14.15 -12.60
CA ALA A 49 -6.59 -15.13 -11.60
C ALA A 49 -5.80 -16.45 -11.66
N GLN A 50 -5.41 -16.90 -12.86
CA GLN A 50 -4.56 -18.08 -13.04
C GLN A 50 -3.15 -17.92 -12.45
N THR A 51 -2.67 -16.69 -12.32
CA THR A 51 -1.32 -16.39 -11.81
C THR A 51 -1.30 -16.22 -10.29
N VAL A 52 -2.45 -16.00 -9.65
CA VAL A 52 -2.54 -15.74 -8.20
C VAL A 52 -1.95 -16.88 -7.38
N SER A 53 -2.24 -18.14 -7.74
CA SER A 53 -1.73 -19.31 -7.00
C SER A 53 -0.20 -19.35 -6.96
N LEU A 54 0.46 -19.01 -8.08
CA LEU A 54 1.92 -18.93 -8.14
C LEU A 54 2.46 -17.76 -7.34
N GLN A 55 1.80 -16.60 -7.38
CA GLN A 55 2.22 -15.45 -6.58
C GLN A 55 2.13 -15.74 -5.09
N VAL A 56 1.04 -16.40 -4.64
CA VAL A 56 0.87 -16.82 -3.25
C VAL A 56 1.98 -17.78 -2.83
N LEU A 57 2.30 -18.77 -3.68
CA LEU A 57 3.40 -19.70 -3.42
C LEU A 57 4.74 -18.95 -3.28
N LEU A 58 5.09 -18.10 -4.25
CA LEU A 58 6.36 -17.38 -4.25
C LEU A 58 6.48 -16.40 -3.06
N VAL A 59 5.39 -15.80 -2.63
CA VAL A 59 5.36 -14.98 -1.41
C VAL A 59 5.53 -15.86 -0.16
N SER A 60 4.90 -17.03 -0.12
CA SER A 60 5.03 -17.97 1.01
C SER A 60 6.45 -18.52 1.16
N GLU A 61 7.15 -18.72 0.03
CA GLU A 61 8.55 -19.15 -0.01
C GLU A 61 9.53 -17.97 0.15
N ASN A 62 9.01 -16.76 0.37
CA ASN A 62 9.77 -15.51 0.50
C ASN A 62 10.68 -15.20 -0.72
N LEU A 63 10.37 -15.80 -1.88
CA LEU A 63 11.07 -15.60 -3.14
C LEU A 63 10.61 -14.34 -3.87
N LEU A 64 9.46 -13.79 -3.47
CA LEU A 64 8.88 -12.60 -4.05
C LEU A 64 8.78 -11.49 -3.00
N THR A 65 9.82 -10.66 -2.94
CA THR A 65 9.88 -9.53 -2.00
C THR A 65 9.57 -8.22 -2.71
N ALA A 66 8.66 -7.43 -2.13
CA ALA A 66 8.36 -6.09 -2.65
C ALA A 66 9.60 -5.20 -2.53
N THR A 67 10.15 -4.78 -3.68
CA THR A 67 11.30 -3.86 -3.69
C THR A 67 10.82 -2.42 -3.53
N LEU A 68 10.85 -1.90 -2.31
CA LEU A 68 10.61 -0.49 -2.06
C LEU A 68 11.87 0.33 -2.40
N ARG A 69 11.72 1.41 -3.19
CA ARG A 69 12.85 2.30 -3.51
C ARG A 69 13.39 2.93 -2.23
N LYS A 70 14.72 3.04 -2.12
CA LYS A 70 15.42 3.58 -0.92
C LYS A 70 14.81 4.89 -0.39
N ARG A 71 14.55 5.85 -1.28
CA ARG A 71 13.91 7.13 -0.91
C ARG A 71 12.59 6.96 -0.15
N TYR A 72 11.77 5.98 -0.52
CA TYR A 72 10.49 5.73 0.14
C TYR A 72 10.66 5.01 1.47
N LYS A 73 11.64 4.09 1.56
CA LYS A 73 12.06 3.49 2.85
C LYS A 73 12.49 4.58 3.83
N ASP A 74 13.41 5.44 3.42
CA ASP A 74 13.93 6.52 4.27
C ASP A 74 12.83 7.47 4.78
N VAL A 75 11.85 7.81 3.93
CA VAL A 75 10.72 8.66 4.32
C VAL A 75 9.76 7.92 5.25
N HIS A 76 9.52 6.63 5.00
CA HIS A 76 8.68 5.80 5.85
C HIS A 76 9.29 5.64 7.25
N ASP A 77 10.59 5.35 7.34
CA ASP A 77 11.30 5.19 8.61
C ASP A 77 11.28 6.48 9.44
N ARG A 78 11.50 7.63 8.79
CA ARG A 78 11.37 8.95 9.46
C ARG A 78 9.96 9.20 9.97
N LEU A 79 8.94 8.74 9.24
CA LEU A 79 7.56 8.88 9.65
C LEU A 79 7.24 8.00 10.86
N LEU A 80 7.66 6.73 10.83
CA LEU A 80 7.50 5.81 11.95
C LEU A 80 8.17 6.35 13.21
N TYR A 81 9.42 6.80 13.10
CA TYR A 81 10.14 7.43 14.21
C TYR A 81 9.41 8.66 14.78
N ALA A 82 8.87 9.51 13.92
CA ALA A 82 8.08 10.66 14.36
C ALA A 82 6.76 10.26 15.02
N TRP A 83 6.20 9.11 14.64
CA TRP A 83 4.99 8.54 15.24
C TRP A 83 5.29 7.96 16.63
N ASP A 84 6.39 7.22 16.80
CA ASP A 84 6.84 6.73 18.11
C ASP A 84 7.05 7.90 19.10
N ALA A 85 7.73 8.96 18.64
CA ALA A 85 7.91 10.17 19.44
C ALA A 85 6.59 10.91 19.74
N TYR A 86 5.58 10.78 18.86
CA TYR A 86 4.25 11.33 19.10
C TYR A 86 3.52 10.55 20.19
N GLU A 87 3.50 9.22 20.11
CA GLU A 87 2.84 8.33 21.09
C GLU A 87 3.47 8.49 22.48
N LEU A 88 4.79 8.60 22.55
CA LEU A 88 5.54 8.87 23.78
C LEU A 88 5.41 10.32 24.28
N ARG A 89 4.63 11.18 23.60
CA ARG A 89 4.44 12.62 23.89
C ARG A 89 5.75 13.44 23.96
N THR A 90 6.85 12.88 23.46
CA THR A 90 8.19 13.46 23.50
C THR A 90 8.40 14.40 22.30
N GLY A 91 8.02 15.67 22.49
CA GLY A 91 8.45 16.78 21.64
C GLY A 91 7.39 17.37 20.70
N LYS A 92 7.30 18.71 20.67
CA LYS A 92 6.37 19.47 19.82
C LYS A 92 6.64 19.32 18.32
N LYS A 93 7.87 18.97 17.93
CA LYS A 93 8.31 18.81 16.52
C LYS A 93 7.71 17.55 15.86
N ALA A 94 7.64 16.43 16.59
CA ALA A 94 7.03 15.19 16.12
C ALA A 94 5.54 15.37 15.77
N ARG A 95 4.78 16.03 16.68
CA ARG A 95 3.37 16.40 16.46
C ARG A 95 3.14 17.18 15.17
N ARG A 96 3.98 18.19 14.91
CA ARG A 96 3.88 19.01 13.69
C ARG A 96 4.22 18.22 12.44
N TYR A 97 5.22 17.34 12.51
CA TYR A 97 5.63 16.48 11.40
C TYR A 97 4.52 15.52 11.00
N VAL A 98 3.98 14.77 11.96
CA VAL A 98 2.86 13.85 11.77
C VAL A 98 1.64 14.56 11.18
N ARG A 99 1.22 15.71 11.75
CA ARG A 99 0.08 16.49 11.23
C ARG A 99 0.25 16.96 9.78
N ARG A 100 1.47 17.34 9.38
CA ARG A 100 1.72 17.86 8.01
C ARG A 100 1.83 16.75 6.98
N ARG A 101 2.46 15.61 7.34
CA ARG A 101 2.81 14.53 6.41
C ARG A 101 1.75 13.42 6.34
N CYS A 102 0.97 13.19 7.39
CA CYS A 102 -0.13 12.21 7.39
C CYS A 102 -1.48 12.88 7.17
N ILE A 103 -2.31 12.25 6.34
CA ILE A 103 -3.68 12.69 6.05
C ILE A 103 -4.57 12.50 7.29
N ILE A 104 -4.37 11.40 8.03
CA ILE A 104 -5.15 11.06 9.24
C ILE A 104 -4.94 12.07 10.38
N GLY A 105 -3.72 12.60 10.55
CA GLY A 105 -3.43 13.60 11.60
C GLY A 105 -4.13 14.96 11.41
N ARG A 106 -4.70 15.24 10.23
CA ARG A 106 -5.54 16.42 10.00
C ARG A 106 -7.00 16.22 10.40
N ALA A 107 -7.47 14.96 10.40
CA ALA A 107 -8.87 14.63 10.67
C ALA A 107 -9.20 14.52 12.17
N VAL A 108 -8.20 14.52 13.06
CA VAL A 108 -8.38 14.39 14.52
C VAL A 108 -8.31 15.76 15.22
N ASN A 109 -9.09 16.73 14.74
CA ASN A 109 -9.40 17.99 15.45
C ASN A 109 -10.91 18.21 15.38
#